data_AF-H8MHN1-F1
#
_entry.id   AF-H8MHN1-F1
#
_cell.length_a   1.000
_cell.length_b   1.000
_cell.length_c   1.000
_cell.angle_alpha   90.00
_cell.angle_beta   90.00
_cell.angle_gamma   90.00
#
_symmetry.space_group_name_H-M   'P 1'
#
loop_
_entity.id
_entity.type
_entity.pdbx_description
1 polymer ?
#
loop_
_entity_poly.entity_id
_entity_poly.type
_entity_poly.pdbx_seq_one_letter_code
_entity_poly.pdbx_strand_id
1 'polypeptide(L)'
;MVGRRGWRFIVAGLFVGGVGAGCGNSAPGRSVVEPPERPQEVDTGVPDPGGVTGDDTPKPDPVDPGNPPEQQHDAGVPPEQDAGTPPEQPDPAACEGVPSISPQQLAAFELWSHRGDREISCFATAPDGAGGALVLRGNGVTFQIATRSGGSLFWYSVNDFSATAQPGGMLGITDPIQDVPQWLLFVDGPTGYARQQPNEAAEIVMTSVDPTGGLRAVLADGTLKAYSVHGETRWSLPVSLSVPLSAVGVDARGHTLVLAVGDTRFGPSTVEGLWVDSDGQPGQPFLALAQAPAGSYELMPQVNEGLFLAVNHGARTWAAAFQSLQPEASPAPEWLARGAERPLQLLPGGKGYFRPSATDTGNWSCERQAELLSPTGASCGTLPFLSSPKGDWSPCKHLMLGADGTVVEPVGWIEPEWADREGHPVYCSVRYWPRLLQ
;
A
#
# COMPACT_ATOMS: atom_id res chain seq x y z
N MET A 1 -18.07 57.11 29.58
CA MET A 1 -18.25 56.03 28.59
C MET A 1 -17.22 56.21 27.50
N VAL A 2 -16.22 55.34 27.53
CA VAL A 2 -15.01 55.26 26.68
C VAL A 2 -15.46 54.53 25.39
N GLY A 3 -15.15 54.89 24.13
CA GLY A 3 -14.02 55.56 23.47
C GLY A 3 -13.46 54.55 22.44
N ARG A 4 -13.56 54.73 21.11
CA ARG A 4 -12.51 55.26 20.19
C ARG A 4 -13.00 54.94 18.76
N ARG A 5 -13.26 55.92 17.88
CA ARG A 5 -12.37 56.45 16.81
C ARG A 5 -11.62 55.39 16.00
N GLY A 6 -12.13 55.15 14.78
CA GLY A 6 -11.47 54.38 13.72
C GLY A 6 -10.36 55.16 13.04
N TRP A 7 -9.36 54.40 12.56
CA TRP A 7 -8.32 54.85 11.64
C TRP A 7 -8.29 53.89 10.46
N ARG A 8 -8.29 54.46 9.26
CA ARG A 8 -8.02 53.77 7.98
C ARG A 8 -6.54 53.90 7.70
N PHE A 9 -5.90 52.82 7.25
CA PHE A 9 -4.66 52.90 6.48
C PHE A 9 -4.91 52.31 5.10
N ILE A 10 -4.68 53.16 4.09
CA ILE A 10 -4.50 52.80 2.69
C ILE A 10 -2.99 52.71 2.52
N VAL A 11 -2.47 51.58 2.04
CA VAL A 11 -1.10 51.49 1.52
C VAL A 11 -1.20 51.13 0.06
N ALA A 12 -0.93 52.14 -0.77
CA ALA A 12 -0.65 52.01 -2.19
C ALA A 12 0.84 51.64 -2.35
N GLY A 13 1.11 50.52 -3.00
CA GLY A 13 2.45 50.11 -3.43
C GLY A 13 2.51 50.14 -4.96
N LEU A 14 3.12 51.19 -5.48
CA LEU A 14 3.35 51.46 -6.89
C LEU A 14 4.72 50.85 -7.27
N PHE A 15 4.79 49.96 -8.26
CA PHE A 15 6.03 49.68 -8.98
C PHE A 15 5.77 49.77 -10.48
N VAL A 16 6.42 50.79 -11.07
CA VAL A 16 6.50 51.07 -12.50
C VAL A 16 7.92 50.74 -12.93
N GLY A 17 8.04 50.05 -14.08
CA GLY A 17 9.12 50.28 -15.04
C GLY A 17 10.15 49.17 -15.19
N GLY A 18 10.19 48.58 -16.38
CA GLY A 18 11.29 47.70 -16.80
C GLY A 18 11.04 46.97 -18.11
N VAL A 19 10.78 47.70 -19.20
CA VAL A 19 10.81 47.17 -20.57
C VAL A 19 12.26 46.87 -20.95
N GLY A 20 12.54 45.64 -21.34
CA GLY A 20 13.85 45.23 -21.88
C GLY A 20 13.67 44.09 -22.87
N ALA A 21 13.51 44.44 -24.14
CA ALA A 21 13.68 43.53 -25.27
C ALA A 21 15.18 43.21 -25.43
N GLY A 22 15.52 41.94 -25.61
CA GLY A 22 16.89 41.51 -25.86
C GLY A 22 16.93 40.12 -26.48
N CYS A 23 16.96 40.06 -27.80
CA CYS A 23 17.38 38.88 -28.55
C CYS A 23 18.88 38.63 -28.31
N GLY A 24 19.27 37.39 -28.03
CA GLY A 24 20.68 37.02 -27.87
C GLY A 24 20.90 35.51 -27.84
N ASN A 25 21.08 34.92 -29.03
CA ASN A 25 21.67 33.60 -29.19
C ASN A 25 23.10 33.62 -28.64
N SER A 26 23.45 32.68 -27.75
CA SER A 26 24.79 32.10 -27.62
C SER A 26 24.74 30.85 -26.75
N ALA A 27 25.08 29.72 -27.36
CA ALA A 27 25.31 28.45 -26.69
C ALA A 27 26.55 28.55 -25.76
N PRO A 28 26.51 28.00 -24.54
CA PRO A 28 27.73 27.66 -23.83
C PRO A 28 28.24 26.30 -24.30
N GLY A 29 29.50 26.27 -24.73
CA GLY A 29 30.20 25.06 -25.15
C GLY A 29 30.25 24.01 -24.05
N ARG A 30 30.04 22.75 -24.44
CA ARG A 30 30.38 21.57 -23.64
C ARG A 30 31.90 21.57 -23.38
N SER A 31 32.31 21.98 -22.19
CA SER A 31 33.56 21.52 -21.60
C SER A 31 33.34 20.11 -21.09
N VAL A 32 33.89 19.13 -21.82
CA VAL A 32 34.04 17.75 -21.36
C VAL A 32 35.01 17.79 -20.18
N VAL A 33 34.48 17.64 -18.97
CA VAL A 33 35.29 17.34 -17.78
C VAL A 33 35.50 15.83 -17.78
N GLU A 34 36.74 15.45 -18.02
CA GLU A 34 37.25 14.08 -17.92
C GLU A 34 37.02 13.55 -16.50
N PRO A 35 36.50 12.32 -16.32
CA PRO A 35 36.33 11.75 -14.98
C PRO A 35 37.71 11.55 -14.33
N PRO A 36 37.89 11.84 -13.04
CA PRO A 36 39.13 11.51 -12.35
C PRO A 36 39.35 9.99 -12.36
N GLU A 37 40.58 9.61 -12.70
CA GLU A 37 41.09 8.24 -12.65
C GLU A 37 40.76 7.59 -11.30
N ARG A 38 40.26 6.36 -11.38
CA ARG A 38 39.97 5.51 -10.23
C ARG A 38 41.29 5.24 -9.47
N PRO A 39 41.34 5.39 -8.13
CA PRO A 39 42.53 5.02 -7.36
C PRO A 39 42.87 3.55 -7.58
N GLN A 40 44.14 3.28 -7.87
CA GLN A 40 44.69 1.93 -7.97
C GLN A 40 44.53 1.20 -6.65
N GLU A 41 44.00 -0.02 -6.73
CA GLU A 41 43.89 -0.98 -5.64
C GLU A 41 45.31 -1.38 -5.21
N VAL A 42 45.67 -1.06 -3.97
CA VAL A 42 46.96 -1.43 -3.37
C VAL A 42 46.85 -2.89 -2.92
N ASP A 43 47.55 -3.75 -3.64
CA ASP A 43 47.81 -5.15 -3.29
C ASP A 43 48.63 -5.22 -2.00
N THR A 44 47.97 -5.47 -0.87
CA THR A 44 48.63 -5.76 0.41
C THR A 44 48.94 -7.25 0.47
N GLY A 45 50.07 -7.64 -0.11
CA GLY A 45 50.64 -8.97 0.04
C GLY A 45 50.81 -9.35 1.52
N VAL A 46 50.13 -10.42 1.93
CA VAL A 46 50.32 -11.07 3.23
C VAL A 46 51.32 -12.21 3.06
N PRO A 47 52.40 -12.28 3.85
CA PRO A 47 53.41 -13.32 3.73
C PRO A 47 52.97 -14.63 4.41
N ASP A 48 53.24 -15.75 3.71
CA ASP A 48 53.22 -17.11 4.24
C ASP A 48 54.21 -17.29 5.40
N PRO A 49 53.79 -17.89 6.53
CA PRO A 49 54.69 -18.58 7.44
C PRO A 49 54.52 -20.10 7.29
N GLY A 50 55.57 -20.72 6.75
CA GLY A 50 55.67 -22.17 6.67
C GLY A 50 55.81 -22.87 8.02
N GLY A 51 55.17 -24.04 8.09
CA GLY A 51 55.71 -25.30 8.60
C GLY A 51 56.35 -25.36 9.99
N VAL A 52 55.61 -25.91 10.96
CA VAL A 52 56.18 -26.77 12.01
C VAL A 52 55.30 -28.01 12.18
N THR A 53 55.97 -29.15 12.14
CA THR A 53 55.49 -30.52 12.27
C THR A 53 55.23 -30.92 13.72
N GLY A 54 54.21 -31.77 13.92
CA GLY A 54 54.16 -32.77 14.99
C GLY A 54 53.51 -32.33 16.30
N ASP A 55 52.33 -32.89 16.62
CA ASP A 55 52.25 -33.77 17.78
C ASP A 55 50.93 -34.57 17.80
N ASP A 56 51.10 -35.81 18.25
CA ASP A 56 50.11 -36.87 18.36
C ASP A 56 48.88 -36.47 19.17
N THR A 57 47.69 -36.74 18.63
CA THR A 57 46.47 -36.84 19.44
C THR A 57 45.73 -38.14 19.09
N PRO A 58 45.38 -38.99 20.07
CA PRO A 58 44.71 -40.26 19.81
C PRO A 58 43.30 -40.02 19.23
N LYS A 59 43.01 -40.72 18.14
CA LYS A 59 41.69 -40.80 17.53
C LYS A 59 40.73 -41.51 18.51
N PRO A 60 39.62 -40.90 18.94
CA PRO A 60 38.63 -41.59 19.75
C PRO A 60 37.96 -42.70 18.93
N ASP A 61 37.84 -43.87 19.54
CA ASP A 61 37.17 -45.03 18.96
C ASP A 61 35.71 -44.72 18.59
N PRO A 62 35.20 -45.26 17.46
CA PRO A 62 33.81 -45.12 17.09
C PRO A 62 32.92 -45.82 18.12
N VAL A 63 32.05 -45.02 18.75
CA VAL A 63 31.01 -45.50 19.66
C VAL A 63 29.98 -46.32 18.86
N ASP A 64 29.87 -47.58 19.23
CA ASP A 64 28.86 -48.55 18.76
C ASP A 64 27.45 -48.02 19.07
N PRO A 65 26.59 -47.78 18.05
CA PRO A 65 25.20 -47.40 18.28
C PRO A 65 24.44 -48.64 18.75
N GLY A 66 24.41 -48.83 20.07
CA GLY A 66 23.64 -49.87 20.72
C GLY A 66 22.18 -49.87 20.23
N ASN A 67 21.71 -51.08 19.89
CA ASN A 67 20.33 -51.32 19.48
C ASN A 67 19.33 -50.71 20.46
N PRO A 68 18.32 -49.96 19.98
CA PRO A 68 17.23 -49.51 20.83
C PRO A 68 16.43 -50.71 21.36
N PRO A 69 15.93 -50.66 22.60
CA PRO A 69 15.11 -51.72 23.16
C PRO A 69 13.81 -51.87 22.35
N GLU A 70 13.45 -53.13 22.06
CA GLU A 70 12.15 -53.52 21.50
C GLU A 70 11.01 -52.88 22.32
N GLN A 71 10.37 -51.86 21.75
CA GLN A 71 9.07 -51.40 22.22
C GLN A 71 8.03 -52.45 21.82
N GLN A 72 7.49 -53.14 22.82
CA GLN A 72 6.28 -53.94 22.67
C GLN A 72 5.17 -53.05 22.11
N HIS A 73 4.74 -53.37 20.89
CA HIS A 73 3.51 -52.85 20.32
C HIS A 73 2.32 -53.39 21.12
N ASP A 74 1.88 -52.62 22.11
CA ASP A 74 0.55 -52.77 22.67
C ASP A 74 -0.45 -52.24 21.63
N ALA A 75 -1.34 -53.10 21.16
CA ALA A 75 -2.37 -52.78 20.18
C ALA A 75 -3.47 -51.96 20.88
N GLY A 76 -3.14 -50.72 21.22
CA GLY A 76 -4.09 -49.72 21.68
C GLY A 76 -5.10 -49.44 20.57
N VAL A 77 -6.37 -49.66 20.88
CA VAL A 77 -7.53 -49.23 20.08
C VAL A 77 -7.31 -47.77 19.68
N PRO A 78 -7.41 -47.41 18.38
CA PRO A 78 -7.28 -46.02 17.96
C PRO A 78 -8.30 -45.19 18.75
N PRO A 79 -7.90 -44.05 19.37
CA PRO A 79 -8.88 -43.15 19.94
C PRO A 79 -9.86 -42.80 18.83
N GLU A 80 -11.16 -42.99 19.10
CA GLU A 80 -12.24 -42.48 18.25
C GLU A 80 -11.87 -41.04 17.89
N GLN A 81 -11.59 -40.82 16.61
CA GLN A 81 -11.47 -39.49 16.06
C GLN A 81 -12.84 -38.85 16.28
N ASP A 82 -12.92 -38.05 17.35
CA ASP A 82 -14.03 -37.17 17.62
C ASP A 82 -14.23 -36.36 16.34
N ALA A 83 -15.29 -36.73 15.60
CA ALA A 83 -15.64 -36.11 14.34
C ALA A 83 -16.04 -34.68 14.69
N GLY A 84 -15.05 -33.80 14.71
CA GLY A 84 -15.17 -32.43 15.16
C GLY A 84 -16.46 -31.82 14.63
N THR A 85 -17.20 -31.20 15.54
CA THR A 85 -18.48 -30.56 15.27
C THR A 85 -18.41 -29.84 13.91
N PRO A 86 -19.32 -30.13 12.96
CA PRO A 86 -19.33 -29.48 11.67
C PRO A 86 -19.21 -27.97 11.86
N PRO A 87 -18.38 -27.27 11.05
CA PRO A 87 -18.21 -25.84 11.20
C PRO A 87 -19.58 -25.17 11.21
N GLU A 88 -19.87 -24.48 12.32
CA GLU A 88 -21.15 -23.83 12.57
C GLU A 88 -21.47 -22.92 11.37
N GLN A 89 -22.59 -23.19 10.69
CA GLN A 89 -23.02 -22.33 9.61
C GLN A 89 -23.18 -20.92 10.17
N PRO A 90 -22.61 -19.89 9.51
CA PRO A 90 -22.70 -18.53 10.00
C PRO A 90 -24.16 -18.13 10.14
N ASP A 91 -24.49 -17.47 11.25
CA ASP A 91 -25.80 -16.86 11.45
C ASP A 91 -26.12 -15.99 10.21
N PRO A 92 -27.20 -16.27 9.47
CA PRO A 92 -27.57 -15.49 8.29
C PRO A 92 -27.67 -13.98 8.59
N ALA A 93 -28.04 -13.61 9.82
CA ALA A 93 -28.11 -12.22 10.25
C ALA A 93 -26.73 -11.54 10.29
N ALA A 94 -25.64 -12.27 10.53
CA ALA A 94 -24.29 -11.70 10.52
C ALA A 94 -23.87 -11.21 9.12
N CYS A 95 -24.44 -11.79 8.07
CA CYS A 95 -24.15 -11.44 6.69
C CYS A 95 -25.15 -10.44 6.09
N GLU A 96 -26.08 -9.93 6.88
CA GLU A 96 -27.00 -8.89 6.44
C GLU A 96 -26.22 -7.64 5.98
N GLY A 97 -26.52 -7.18 4.77
CA GLY A 97 -25.86 -6.03 4.15
C GLY A 97 -24.57 -6.36 3.37
N VAL A 98 -23.96 -7.53 3.54
CA VAL A 98 -22.84 -7.98 2.70
C VAL A 98 -23.38 -8.37 1.31
N PRO A 99 -22.77 -7.89 0.20
CA PRO A 99 -23.26 -8.19 -1.15
C PRO A 99 -23.29 -9.69 -1.45
N SER A 100 -24.41 -10.18 -2.00
CA SER A 100 -24.51 -11.53 -2.56
C SER A 100 -24.31 -11.47 -4.08
N ILE A 101 -23.28 -12.14 -4.58
CA ILE A 101 -22.86 -12.07 -5.98
C ILE A 101 -23.22 -13.38 -6.68
N SER A 102 -24.00 -13.29 -7.74
CA SER A 102 -24.31 -14.43 -8.60
C SER A 102 -23.14 -14.77 -9.52
N PRO A 103 -23.00 -16.04 -9.96
CA PRO A 103 -22.02 -16.41 -10.99
C PRO A 103 -22.15 -15.59 -12.28
N GLN A 104 -23.36 -15.16 -12.64
CA GLN A 104 -23.60 -14.32 -13.82
C GLN A 104 -23.01 -12.92 -13.65
N GLN A 105 -23.13 -12.31 -12.47
CA GLN A 105 -22.48 -11.02 -12.18
C GLN A 105 -20.96 -11.16 -12.21
N LEU A 106 -20.42 -12.25 -11.66
CA LEU A 106 -18.99 -12.51 -11.67
C LEU A 106 -18.43 -12.85 -13.07
N ALA A 107 -19.27 -13.35 -13.98
CA ALA A 107 -18.89 -13.55 -15.38
C ALA A 107 -18.94 -12.24 -16.20
N ALA A 108 -19.64 -11.21 -15.72
CA ALA A 108 -19.86 -9.94 -16.42
C ALA A 108 -18.72 -8.92 -16.19
N PHE A 109 -17.47 -9.34 -16.43
CA PHE A 109 -16.32 -8.44 -16.34
C PHE A 109 -16.10 -7.66 -17.65
N GLU A 110 -15.46 -6.51 -17.52
CA GLU A 110 -14.91 -5.76 -18.63
C GLU A 110 -13.41 -6.04 -18.73
N LEU A 111 -12.93 -6.31 -19.95
CA LEU A 111 -11.51 -6.44 -20.25
C LEU A 111 -11.06 -5.18 -20.97
N TRP A 112 -10.14 -4.47 -20.35
CA TRP A 112 -9.35 -3.47 -21.04
C TRP A 112 -8.00 -4.09 -21.42
N SER A 113 -7.58 -3.89 -22.66
CA SER A 113 -6.26 -4.31 -23.11
C SER A 113 -5.70 -3.27 -24.08
N HIS A 114 -4.42 -2.97 -23.92
CA HIS A 114 -3.69 -2.09 -24.81
C HIS A 114 -2.38 -2.74 -25.26
N ARG A 115 -2.14 -2.64 -26.57
CA ARG A 115 -0.90 -3.09 -27.19
C ARG A 115 0.15 -1.99 -27.07
N GLY A 116 1.16 -2.20 -26.23
CA GLY A 116 2.28 -1.30 -26.07
C GLY A 116 3.41 -1.56 -27.08
N ASP A 117 4.20 -0.52 -27.33
CA ASP A 117 5.53 -0.63 -27.91
C ASP A 117 6.48 -1.27 -26.87
N ARG A 118 7.66 -1.75 -27.28
CA ARG A 118 8.55 -2.64 -26.48
C ARG A 118 8.99 -2.13 -25.09
N GLU A 119 8.75 -0.87 -24.76
CA GLU A 119 9.21 -0.22 -23.51
C GLU A 119 8.10 0.04 -22.49
N ILE A 120 6.91 -0.55 -22.65
CA ILE A 120 5.76 -0.23 -21.81
C ILE A 120 5.46 -1.29 -20.78
N SER A 121 5.51 -0.88 -19.52
CA SER A 121 5.01 -1.63 -18.37
C SER A 121 3.73 -1.03 -17.82
N CYS A 122 2.82 -1.90 -17.35
CA CYS A 122 1.70 -1.53 -16.49
C CYS A 122 2.24 -1.36 -15.07
N PHE A 123 2.49 -0.13 -14.66
CA PHE A 123 3.08 0.12 -13.34
C PHE A 123 2.01 0.08 -12.26
N ALA A 124 0.88 0.75 -12.51
CA ALA A 124 -0.21 0.83 -11.56
C ALA A 124 -1.56 0.61 -12.25
N THR A 125 -2.43 -0.07 -11.53
CA THR A 125 -3.83 -0.20 -11.88
C THR A 125 -4.62 0.15 -10.63
N ALA A 126 -5.74 0.85 -10.78
CA ALA A 126 -6.60 1.19 -9.66
C ALA A 126 -8.05 1.28 -10.15
N PRO A 127 -9.04 0.94 -9.30
CA PRO A 127 -10.42 1.33 -9.53
C PRO A 127 -10.55 2.85 -9.71
N ASP A 128 -11.35 3.29 -10.66
CA ASP A 128 -11.53 4.72 -10.97
C ASP A 128 -12.65 5.40 -10.15
N GLY A 129 -13.28 4.66 -9.25
CA GLY A 129 -14.42 5.10 -8.43
C GLY A 129 -15.69 5.45 -9.20
N ALA A 130 -15.76 5.13 -10.49
CA ALA A 130 -16.87 5.38 -11.40
C ALA A 130 -17.28 4.11 -12.20
N GLY A 131 -16.89 2.93 -11.74
CA GLY A 131 -17.20 1.65 -12.38
C GLY A 131 -16.13 1.16 -13.37
N GLY A 132 -14.99 1.81 -13.46
CA GLY A 132 -13.90 1.48 -14.36
C GLY A 132 -12.58 1.15 -13.64
N ALA A 133 -11.54 0.96 -14.44
CA ALA A 133 -10.18 0.86 -13.97
C ALA A 133 -9.32 1.93 -14.66
N LEU A 134 -8.46 2.57 -13.90
CA LEU A 134 -7.37 3.39 -14.39
C LEU A 134 -6.14 2.50 -14.53
N VAL A 135 -5.50 2.59 -15.68
CA VAL A 135 -4.25 1.91 -15.95
C VAL A 135 -3.20 2.95 -16.27
N LEU A 136 -2.09 2.90 -15.53
CA LEU A 136 -0.93 3.72 -15.77
C LEU A 136 0.12 2.90 -16.52
N ARG A 137 0.39 3.33 -17.75
CA ARG A 137 1.41 2.74 -18.63
C ARG A 137 2.58 3.70 -18.77
N GLY A 138 3.81 3.20 -18.75
CA GLY A 138 4.97 4.04 -19.04
C GLY A 138 6.24 3.31 -19.41
N ASN A 139 7.27 4.10 -19.73
CA ASN A 139 8.67 3.67 -19.91
C ASN A 139 9.58 4.23 -18.79
N GLY A 140 9.02 4.47 -17.60
CA GLY A 140 9.71 5.08 -16.46
C GLY A 140 9.86 6.61 -16.52
N VAL A 141 9.36 7.27 -17.58
CA VAL A 141 9.43 8.74 -17.74
C VAL A 141 8.11 9.33 -18.28
N THR A 142 7.10 8.52 -18.53
CA THR A 142 5.80 8.95 -19.08
C THR A 142 4.71 8.05 -18.56
N PHE A 143 3.55 8.59 -18.18
CA PHE A 143 2.36 7.79 -17.90
C PHE A 143 1.24 8.08 -18.89
N GLN A 144 0.54 7.04 -19.33
CA GLN A 144 -0.76 7.17 -19.98
C GLN A 144 -1.82 6.62 -19.07
N ILE A 145 -2.91 7.38 -18.94
CA ILE A 145 -4.10 7.00 -18.19
C ILE A 145 -5.08 6.40 -19.17
N ALA A 146 -5.49 5.16 -18.94
CA ALA A 146 -6.59 4.55 -19.69
C ALA A 146 -7.88 4.57 -18.88
N THR A 147 -8.96 5.05 -19.50
CA THR A 147 -10.31 5.05 -18.92
C THR A 147 -11.24 4.18 -19.74
N ARG A 148 -12.45 3.94 -19.21
CA ARG A 148 -13.51 3.20 -19.92
C ARG A 148 -13.89 3.81 -21.29
N SER A 149 -13.70 5.12 -21.48
CA SER A 149 -14.01 5.80 -22.74
C SER A 149 -12.90 5.68 -23.80
N GLY A 150 -11.82 4.94 -23.53
CA GLY A 150 -10.77 4.65 -24.50
C GLY A 150 -9.79 5.80 -24.79
N GLY A 151 -9.74 6.81 -23.93
CA GLY A 151 -8.86 7.98 -24.10
C GLY A 151 -7.56 7.88 -23.30
N SER A 152 -6.45 8.23 -23.95
CA SER A 152 -5.16 8.57 -23.32
C SER A 152 -5.13 10.09 -23.12
N LEU A 153 -4.85 10.55 -21.90
CA LEU A 153 -4.65 11.96 -21.64
C LEU A 153 -3.43 12.21 -20.75
N PHE A 154 -2.51 12.99 -21.30
CA PHE A 154 -1.33 13.64 -20.72
C PHE A 154 -0.08 12.80 -20.48
N TRP A 155 1.06 13.50 -20.46
CA TRP A 155 2.43 12.99 -20.34
C TRP A 155 3.02 13.55 -19.06
N TYR A 156 3.53 12.67 -18.21
CA TYR A 156 4.06 13.01 -16.89
C TYR A 156 5.34 12.22 -16.63
N SER A 157 6.42 12.89 -16.27
CA SER A 157 7.70 12.23 -15.98
C SER A 157 7.83 11.89 -14.50
N VAL A 158 7.51 10.64 -14.16
CA VAL A 158 7.72 10.04 -12.82
C VAL A 158 8.31 8.64 -12.93
N ASN A 159 9.04 8.19 -11.93
CA ASN A 159 9.60 6.84 -11.91
C ASN A 159 8.54 5.83 -11.48
N ASP A 160 7.80 6.17 -10.41
CA ASP A 160 6.72 5.36 -9.87
C ASP A 160 5.55 6.25 -9.42
N PHE A 161 4.37 5.65 -9.36
CA PHE A 161 3.14 6.27 -8.92
C PHE A 161 2.31 5.30 -8.08
N SER A 162 2.21 5.60 -6.79
CA SER A 162 1.34 4.86 -5.89
C SER A 162 -0.08 5.40 -5.99
N ALA A 163 -0.92 4.71 -6.77
CA ALA A 163 -2.32 5.08 -6.99
C ALA A 163 -3.23 4.56 -5.88
N THR A 164 -4.13 5.41 -5.43
CA THR A 164 -5.22 5.11 -4.50
C THR A 164 -6.55 5.46 -5.15
N ALA A 165 -7.47 4.50 -5.22
CA ALA A 165 -8.82 4.73 -5.72
C ALA A 165 -9.56 5.78 -4.89
N GLN A 166 -10.29 6.67 -5.56
CA GLN A 166 -11.10 7.72 -4.95
C GLN A 166 -12.49 7.75 -5.59
N PRO A 167 -13.53 8.24 -4.91
CA PRO A 167 -14.80 8.53 -5.57
C PRO A 167 -14.59 9.43 -6.82
N GLY A 168 -14.90 8.91 -8.01
CA GLY A 168 -14.73 9.62 -9.28
C GLY A 168 -13.30 9.78 -9.80
N GLY A 169 -12.31 9.08 -9.25
CA GLY A 169 -10.96 9.07 -9.83
C GLY A 169 -9.93 8.30 -9.03
N MET A 170 -8.68 8.76 -9.07
CA MET A 170 -7.62 8.31 -8.17
C MET A 170 -6.79 9.49 -7.68
N LEU A 171 -6.24 9.34 -6.48
CA LEU A 171 -5.15 10.15 -5.99
C LEU A 171 -3.91 9.28 -5.96
N GLY A 172 -2.77 9.84 -6.30
CA GLY A 172 -1.53 9.13 -6.04
C GLY A 172 -0.36 10.07 -5.89
N ILE A 173 0.70 9.51 -5.33
CA ILE A 173 1.93 10.21 -5.05
C ILE A 173 3.01 9.57 -5.91
N THR A 174 3.82 10.45 -6.47
CA THR A 174 4.91 10.09 -7.35
C THR A 174 6.15 9.86 -6.51
N ASP A 175 6.92 8.83 -6.80
CA ASP A 175 8.22 8.68 -6.16
C ASP A 175 9.17 9.78 -6.67
N PRO A 176 10.02 10.32 -5.79
CA PRO A 176 10.97 11.36 -6.18
C PRO A 176 11.98 10.78 -7.17
N ILE A 177 12.13 11.41 -8.33
CA ILE A 177 13.28 11.20 -9.22
C ILE A 177 14.32 12.23 -8.85
N GLN A 178 15.56 11.85 -8.55
CA GLN A 178 16.76 12.71 -8.43
C GLN A 178 16.48 14.24 -8.46
N ASP A 179 16.40 14.86 -7.28
CA ASP A 179 16.15 16.31 -7.05
C ASP A 179 14.77 16.85 -7.47
N VAL A 180 13.86 16.00 -7.96
CA VAL A 180 12.45 16.34 -8.21
C VAL A 180 11.64 16.02 -6.95
N PRO A 181 10.96 17.01 -6.35
CA PRO A 181 10.10 16.77 -5.20
C PRO A 181 8.95 15.83 -5.58
N GLN A 182 8.41 15.11 -4.60
CA GLN A 182 7.18 14.35 -4.80
C GLN A 182 6.01 15.28 -5.09
N TRP A 183 5.05 14.80 -5.88
CA TRP A 183 3.82 15.51 -6.20
C TRP A 183 2.62 14.61 -5.99
N LEU A 184 1.54 15.23 -5.53
CA LEU A 184 0.23 14.61 -5.45
C LEU A 184 -0.50 14.86 -6.78
N LEU A 185 -0.93 13.79 -7.43
CA LEU A 185 -1.70 13.84 -8.67
C LEU A 185 -3.11 13.35 -8.39
N PHE A 186 -4.10 14.13 -8.79
CA PHE A 186 -5.46 13.63 -8.96
C PHE A 186 -5.69 13.28 -10.42
N VAL A 187 -6.31 12.14 -10.70
CA VAL A 187 -6.77 11.77 -12.03
C VAL A 187 -8.27 11.55 -11.98
N ASP A 188 -9.01 12.33 -12.77
CA ASP A 188 -10.44 12.18 -12.95
C ASP A 188 -10.74 10.88 -13.70
N GLY A 189 -11.55 10.00 -13.11
CA GLY A 189 -11.85 8.68 -13.68
C GLY A 189 -12.59 8.76 -15.03
N PRO A 190 -13.70 9.51 -15.12
CA PRO A 190 -14.47 9.62 -16.36
C PRO A 190 -13.69 10.24 -17.54
N THR A 191 -12.94 11.32 -17.29
CA THR A 191 -12.27 12.06 -18.35
C THR A 191 -10.82 11.65 -18.55
N GLY A 192 -10.17 11.05 -17.54
CA GLY A 192 -8.72 10.81 -17.54
C GLY A 192 -7.90 12.09 -17.35
N TYR A 193 -8.55 13.23 -17.05
CA TYR A 193 -7.84 14.48 -16.82
C TYR A 193 -7.06 14.41 -15.51
N ALA A 194 -5.76 14.67 -15.61
CA ALA A 194 -4.86 14.69 -14.47
C ALA A 194 -4.59 16.13 -14.01
N ARG A 195 -4.67 16.35 -12.70
CA ARG A 195 -4.39 17.61 -12.03
C ARG A 195 -3.28 17.39 -11.00
N GLN A 196 -2.10 17.92 -11.29
CA GLN A 196 -1.01 17.99 -10.33
C GLN A 196 -1.32 19.04 -9.27
N GLN A 197 -1.13 18.68 -8.00
CA GLN A 197 -1.22 19.60 -6.87
C GLN A 197 0.09 20.36 -6.68
N PRO A 198 0.09 21.52 -6.02
CA PRO A 198 1.31 22.21 -5.64
C PRO A 198 2.29 21.27 -4.93
N ASN A 199 3.59 21.46 -5.17
CA ASN A 199 4.61 20.65 -4.51
C ASN A 199 4.53 20.81 -2.99
N GLU A 200 4.75 19.70 -2.30
CA GLU A 200 4.81 19.70 -0.85
C GLU A 200 6.10 20.36 -0.34
N ALA A 201 6.01 20.98 0.84
CA ALA A 201 7.15 21.65 1.47
C ALA A 201 8.20 20.66 2.00
N ALA A 202 7.80 19.40 2.19
CA ALA A 202 8.63 18.29 2.61
C ALA A 202 8.14 16.99 1.94
N GLU A 203 9.00 15.98 1.91
CA GLU A 203 8.68 14.66 1.36
C GLU A 203 7.52 14.01 2.12
N ILE A 204 6.57 13.42 1.41
CA ILE A 204 5.53 12.54 1.95
C ILE A 204 6.17 11.18 2.26
N VAL A 205 6.19 10.83 3.54
CA VAL A 205 6.82 9.59 4.04
C VAL A 205 5.83 8.48 4.30
N MET A 206 4.56 8.81 4.56
CA MET A 206 3.49 7.83 4.75
C MET A 206 2.16 8.37 4.28
N THR A 207 1.25 7.46 3.90
CA THR A 207 -0.11 7.81 3.51
C THR A 207 -1.13 6.82 4.02
N SER A 208 -2.38 7.26 4.08
CA SER A 208 -3.52 6.40 4.33
C SER A 208 -4.73 6.90 3.54
N VAL A 209 -5.51 5.97 3.00
CA VAL A 209 -6.77 6.26 2.30
C VAL A 209 -7.81 6.66 3.33
N ASP A 210 -8.53 7.75 3.09
CA ASP A 210 -9.70 8.10 3.89
C ASP A 210 -10.93 7.34 3.36
N PRO A 211 -11.54 6.42 4.12
CA PRO A 211 -12.75 5.70 3.69
C PRO A 211 -13.93 6.62 3.33
N THR A 212 -13.94 7.85 3.87
CA THR A 212 -14.93 8.88 3.54
C THR A 212 -14.58 9.69 2.29
N GLY A 213 -13.42 9.42 1.69
CA GLY A 213 -12.89 10.05 0.49
C GLY A 213 -11.76 11.03 0.79
N GLY A 214 -10.67 10.88 0.05
CA GLY A 214 -9.45 11.66 0.15
C GLY A 214 -8.26 10.81 0.60
N LEU A 215 -7.23 11.51 1.07
CA LEU A 215 -5.98 10.92 1.53
C LEU A 215 -5.52 11.64 2.79
N ARG A 216 -4.87 10.91 3.70
CA ARG A 216 -4.00 11.48 4.73
C ARG A 216 -2.56 11.25 4.35
N ALA A 217 -1.71 12.25 4.56
CA ALA A 217 -0.27 12.13 4.35
C ALA A 217 0.48 12.68 5.55
N VAL A 218 1.55 11.98 5.91
CA VAL A 218 2.55 12.45 6.87
C VAL A 218 3.78 12.86 6.08
N LEU A 219 4.27 14.06 6.34
CA LEU A 219 5.47 14.62 5.73
C LEU A 219 6.69 14.37 6.62
N ALA A 220 7.89 14.40 6.03
CA ALA A 220 9.17 14.18 6.69
C ALA A 220 9.48 15.21 7.80
N ASP A 221 8.83 16.39 7.74
CA ASP A 221 8.93 17.42 8.76
C ASP A 221 7.97 17.19 9.96
N GLY A 222 7.22 16.09 9.96
CA GLY A 222 6.25 15.74 11.00
C GLY A 222 4.87 16.37 10.80
N THR A 223 4.61 17.01 9.66
CA THR A 223 3.28 17.55 9.33
C THR A 223 2.32 16.45 8.90
N LEU A 224 1.12 16.39 9.49
CA LEU A 224 0.00 15.60 8.98
C LEU A 224 -0.92 16.51 8.16
N LYS A 225 -1.25 16.04 6.95
CA LYS A 225 -2.16 16.71 6.02
C LYS A 225 -3.33 15.82 5.65
N ALA A 226 -4.48 16.46 5.45
CA ALA A 226 -5.63 15.84 4.82
C ALA A 226 -5.91 16.46 3.46
N TYR A 227 -6.12 15.61 2.47
CA TYR A 227 -6.53 16.00 1.12
C TYR A 227 -7.94 15.54 0.86
N SER A 228 -8.68 16.33 0.07
CA SER A 228 -9.97 15.95 -0.50
C SER A 228 -9.80 14.85 -1.54
N VAL A 229 -10.90 14.28 -2.03
CA VAL A 229 -10.92 13.30 -3.14
C VAL A 229 -10.24 13.82 -4.42
N HIS A 230 -10.14 15.15 -4.58
CA HIS A 230 -9.47 15.78 -5.72
C HIS A 230 -8.05 16.25 -5.40
N GLY A 231 -7.54 16.00 -4.19
CA GLY A 231 -6.18 16.35 -3.79
C GLY A 231 -6.02 17.75 -3.20
N GLU A 232 -7.11 18.48 -2.98
CA GLU A 232 -7.05 19.80 -2.32
C GLU A 232 -6.81 19.63 -0.81
N THR A 233 -5.91 20.42 -0.23
CA THR A 233 -5.71 20.42 1.22
C THR A 233 -6.97 20.86 1.96
N ARG A 234 -7.48 19.99 2.84
CA ARG A 234 -8.57 20.30 3.78
C ARG A 234 -8.03 20.94 5.05
N TRP A 235 -6.98 20.35 5.63
CA TRP A 235 -6.28 20.85 6.79
C TRP A 235 -4.85 20.32 6.84
N SER A 236 -4.00 20.98 7.63
CA SER A 236 -2.58 20.70 7.79
C SER A 236 -2.15 21.10 9.20
N LEU A 237 -1.45 20.21 9.92
CA LEU A 237 -0.99 20.48 11.28
C LEU A 237 0.29 19.72 11.61
N PRO A 238 1.16 20.24 12.49
CA PRO A 238 2.30 19.49 13.01
C PRO A 238 1.84 18.41 14.00
N VAL A 239 2.36 17.18 13.85
CA VAL A 239 2.07 16.06 14.75
C VAL A 239 2.97 16.15 15.98
N SER A 240 2.37 16.13 17.17
CA SER A 240 3.10 16.21 18.46
C SER A 240 3.49 14.83 19.01
N LEU A 241 4.04 13.98 18.15
CA LEU A 241 4.53 12.64 18.48
C LEU A 241 6.06 12.59 18.41
N SER A 242 6.65 11.64 19.12
CA SER A 242 8.06 11.31 18.94
C SER A 242 8.32 10.74 17.53
N VAL A 243 9.50 11.02 16.97
CA VAL A 243 9.97 10.39 15.72
C VAL A 243 10.85 9.17 16.05
N PRO A 244 10.87 8.12 15.21
CA PRO A 244 10.21 8.01 13.91
C PRO A 244 8.72 7.62 14.00
N LEU A 245 7.91 8.30 13.18
CA LEU A 245 6.51 7.91 12.94
C LEU A 245 6.49 6.57 12.19
N SER A 246 5.57 5.69 12.56
CA SER A 246 5.58 4.28 12.15
C SER A 246 4.33 3.83 11.40
N ALA A 247 3.18 4.49 11.61
CA ALA A 247 1.98 4.24 10.82
C ALA A 247 1.04 5.45 10.83
N VAL A 248 0.20 5.55 9.80
CA VAL A 248 -0.97 6.44 9.75
C VAL A 248 -2.17 5.64 9.21
N GLY A 249 -3.33 5.84 9.81
CA GLY A 249 -4.57 5.16 9.45
C GLY A 249 -5.76 6.10 9.57
N VAL A 250 -6.79 5.90 8.73
CA VAL A 250 -8.05 6.64 8.81
C VAL A 250 -9.19 5.68 9.06
N ASP A 251 -10.02 5.95 10.06
CA ASP A 251 -11.19 5.15 10.34
C ASP A 251 -12.37 5.46 9.40
N ALA A 252 -13.44 4.68 9.50
CA ALA A 252 -14.64 4.85 8.69
C ALA A 252 -15.37 6.20 8.91
N ARG A 253 -14.98 7.00 9.91
CA ARG A 253 -15.51 8.34 10.18
C ARG A 253 -14.57 9.48 9.76
N GLY A 254 -13.42 9.15 9.16
CA GLY A 254 -12.45 10.15 8.71
C GLY A 254 -11.49 10.61 9.81
N HIS A 255 -11.54 10.01 11.00
CA HIS A 255 -10.60 10.28 12.08
C HIS A 255 -9.29 9.57 11.81
N THR A 256 -8.18 10.25 12.07
CA THR A 256 -6.84 9.79 11.73
C THR A 256 -6.09 9.37 12.99
N LEU A 257 -5.52 8.17 13.01
CA LEU A 257 -4.57 7.74 14.03
C LEU A 257 -3.17 7.76 13.43
N VAL A 258 -2.25 8.43 14.11
CA VAL A 258 -0.81 8.37 13.82
C VAL A 258 -0.13 7.61 14.95
N LEU A 259 0.77 6.70 14.61
CA LEU A 259 1.57 5.94 15.57
C LEU A 259 3.05 6.29 15.43
N ALA A 260 3.76 6.29 16.54
CA ALA A 260 5.21 6.43 16.62
C ALA A 260 5.81 5.31 17.48
N VAL A 261 7.01 4.84 17.13
CA VAL A 261 7.71 3.78 17.85
C VAL A 261 9.03 4.31 18.38
N GLY A 262 9.39 3.92 19.60
CA GLY A 262 10.67 4.27 20.20
C GLY A 262 10.63 5.58 20.99
N ASP A 263 9.47 5.92 21.52
CA ASP A 263 9.27 7.12 22.33
C ASP A 263 10.06 7.08 23.65
N THR A 264 10.44 8.27 24.13
CA THR A 264 11.05 8.49 25.44
C THR A 264 10.03 8.87 26.53
N ARG A 265 8.86 9.42 26.16
CA ARG A 265 7.84 9.91 27.09
C ARG A 265 7.16 8.76 27.84
N PHE A 266 6.82 7.68 27.15
CA PHE A 266 6.24 6.48 27.79
C PHE A 266 7.27 5.37 28.10
N GLY A 267 8.53 5.60 27.77
CA GLY A 267 9.63 4.67 27.99
C GLY A 267 10.06 3.92 26.73
N PRO A 268 11.29 3.36 26.72
CA PRO A 268 11.85 2.73 25.54
C PRO A 268 10.99 1.56 25.07
N SER A 269 10.98 1.32 23.75
CA SER A 269 10.25 0.21 23.12
C SER A 269 8.73 0.25 23.33
N THR A 270 8.15 1.44 23.51
CA THR A 270 6.69 1.65 23.50
C THR A 270 6.22 2.18 22.15
N VAL A 271 4.91 2.07 21.91
CA VAL A 271 4.22 2.71 20.78
C VAL A 271 3.35 3.83 21.32
N GLU A 272 3.58 5.04 20.81
CA GLU A 272 2.77 6.22 21.09
C GLU A 272 1.73 6.42 19.99
N GLY A 273 0.53 6.84 20.35
CA GLY A 273 -0.54 7.18 19.42
C GLY A 273 -1.03 8.60 19.58
N LEU A 274 -1.47 9.21 18.47
CA LEU A 274 -2.22 10.46 18.45
C LEU A 274 -3.41 10.34 17.52
N TRP A 275 -4.60 10.54 18.07
CA TRP A 275 -5.80 10.76 17.28
C TRP A 275 -5.90 12.21 16.81
N VAL A 276 -6.34 12.39 15.57
CA VAL A 276 -6.73 13.67 14.98
C VAL A 276 -8.14 13.47 14.42
N ASP A 277 -9.07 14.33 14.79
CA ASP A 277 -10.43 14.20 14.29
C ASP A 277 -10.55 14.56 12.78
N SER A 278 -11.75 14.43 12.22
CA SER A 278 -11.99 14.68 10.80
C SER A 278 -11.79 16.14 10.40
N ASP A 279 -11.89 17.06 11.36
CA ASP A 279 -11.77 18.51 11.19
C ASP A 279 -10.32 18.99 11.44
N GLY A 280 -9.39 18.08 11.73
CA GLY A 280 -8.00 18.39 11.96
C GLY A 280 -7.71 18.90 13.37
N GLN A 281 -8.53 18.57 14.38
CA GLN A 281 -8.22 18.84 15.77
C GLN A 281 -7.45 17.67 16.38
N PRO A 282 -6.19 17.88 16.82
CA PRO A 282 -5.42 16.83 17.46
C PRO A 282 -5.90 16.60 18.90
N GLY A 283 -5.98 15.34 19.29
CA GLY A 283 -6.16 14.92 20.68
C GLY A 283 -4.89 15.05 21.50
N GLN A 284 -4.83 14.31 22.61
CA GLN A 284 -3.60 14.15 23.40
C GLN A 284 -2.86 12.89 22.97
N PRO A 285 -1.51 12.91 22.91
CA PRO A 285 -0.74 11.69 22.73
C PRO A 285 -0.98 10.70 23.87
N PHE A 286 -1.00 9.41 23.55
CA PHE A 286 -1.28 8.31 24.49
C PHE A 286 -0.39 7.09 24.26
N LEU A 287 -0.28 6.23 25.28
CA LEU A 287 0.41 4.95 25.17
C LEU A 287 -0.45 3.96 24.39
N ALA A 288 -0.16 3.78 23.10
CA ALA A 288 -0.89 2.88 22.23
C ALA A 288 -0.54 1.40 22.51
N LEU A 289 0.75 1.08 22.70
CA LEU A 289 1.20 -0.25 23.12
C LEU A 289 2.35 -0.14 24.11
N ALA A 290 2.25 -0.88 25.22
CA ALA A 290 3.30 -0.96 26.24
C ALA A 290 4.59 -1.64 25.76
N GLN A 291 4.50 -2.43 24.69
CA GLN A 291 5.64 -3.09 24.05
C GLN A 291 5.44 -3.01 22.54
N ALA A 292 6.38 -2.38 21.84
CA ALA A 292 6.41 -2.28 20.39
C ALA A 292 6.81 -3.63 19.79
N PRO A 293 5.93 -4.30 19.02
CA PRO A 293 6.31 -5.46 18.25
C PRO A 293 7.36 -5.10 17.19
N ALA A 294 8.28 -6.02 16.90
CA ALA A 294 9.19 -5.83 15.76
C ALA A 294 8.41 -5.93 14.45
N GLY A 295 8.72 -5.07 13.48
CA GLY A 295 8.10 -5.08 12.15
C GLY A 295 7.63 -3.70 11.69
N SER A 296 6.97 -3.68 10.54
CA SER A 296 6.25 -2.51 10.06
C SER A 296 4.79 -2.55 10.49
N TYR A 297 4.20 -1.39 10.69
CA TYR A 297 2.85 -1.22 11.24
C TYR A 297 1.89 -0.79 10.13
N GLU A 298 0.72 -1.41 10.08
CA GLU A 298 -0.32 -1.07 9.11
C GLU A 298 -1.66 -0.90 9.85
N LEU A 299 -2.32 0.23 9.63
CA LEU A 299 -3.62 0.52 10.22
C LEU A 299 -4.72 0.29 9.20
N MET A 300 -5.75 -0.46 9.61
CA MET A 300 -6.87 -0.85 8.75
C MET A 300 -8.20 -0.41 9.37
N PRO A 301 -9.09 0.31 8.65
CA PRO A 301 -10.39 0.70 9.20
C PRO A 301 -11.27 -0.48 9.60
N GLN A 302 -11.94 -0.33 10.73
CA GLN A 302 -13.07 -1.18 11.09
C GLN A 302 -14.34 -0.67 10.39
N VAL A 303 -15.32 -1.55 10.23
CA VAL A 303 -16.61 -1.27 9.56
C VAL A 303 -17.31 0.00 10.03
N ASN A 304 -17.39 0.23 11.34
CA ASN A 304 -18.17 1.33 11.90
C ASN A 304 -17.30 2.54 12.28
N GLU A 305 -16.25 2.30 13.06
CA GLU A 305 -15.36 3.32 13.58
C GLU A 305 -14.08 2.67 14.11
N GLY A 306 -13.00 3.43 14.24
CA GLY A 306 -11.74 2.91 14.76
C GLY A 306 -10.94 2.12 13.73
N LEU A 307 -9.85 1.52 14.21
CA LEU A 307 -8.81 0.89 13.38
C LEU A 307 -8.37 -0.45 13.99
N PHE A 308 -7.93 -1.37 13.15
CA PHE A 308 -7.12 -2.51 13.53
C PHE A 308 -5.66 -2.19 13.24
N LEU A 309 -4.74 -2.75 14.03
CA LEU A 309 -3.31 -2.66 13.80
C LEU A 309 -2.74 -4.01 13.42
N ALA A 310 -2.20 -4.08 12.20
CA ALA A 310 -1.39 -5.18 11.72
C ALA A 310 0.11 -4.89 11.91
N VAL A 311 0.87 -5.93 12.18
CA VAL A 311 2.33 -5.92 12.25
C VAL A 311 2.87 -6.91 11.23
N ASN A 312 3.71 -6.42 10.33
CA ASN A 312 4.36 -7.21 9.28
C ASN A 312 5.83 -7.46 9.66
N HIS A 313 6.13 -8.71 10.03
CA HIS A 313 7.49 -9.17 10.36
C HIS A 313 7.69 -10.60 9.84
N GLY A 314 7.93 -10.72 8.52
CA GLY A 314 7.90 -11.99 7.80
C GLY A 314 6.47 -12.44 7.49
N ALA A 315 5.67 -12.71 8.53
CA ALA A 315 4.23 -12.92 8.42
C ALA A 315 3.46 -11.72 9.01
N ARG A 316 2.28 -11.45 8.45
CA ARG A 316 1.35 -10.44 8.98
C ARG A 316 0.60 -11.00 10.18
N THR A 317 0.56 -10.25 11.27
CA THR A 317 -0.23 -10.56 12.47
C THR A 317 -1.04 -9.34 12.89
N TRP A 318 -2.12 -9.55 13.65
CA TRP A 318 -2.95 -8.46 14.17
C TRP A 318 -2.63 -8.23 15.64
N ALA A 319 -2.11 -7.06 15.99
CA ALA A 319 -1.61 -6.77 17.32
C ALA A 319 -2.66 -6.11 18.22
N ALA A 320 -3.51 -5.24 17.66
CA ALA A 320 -4.46 -4.47 18.45
C ALA A 320 -5.65 -3.99 17.63
N ALA A 321 -6.68 -3.52 18.35
CA ALA A 321 -7.77 -2.72 17.83
C ALA A 321 -7.85 -1.41 18.63
N PHE A 322 -8.19 -0.33 17.95
CA PHE A 322 -8.39 0.99 18.53
C PHE A 322 -9.81 1.43 18.25
N GLN A 323 -10.55 1.77 19.31
CA GLN A 323 -11.81 2.47 19.13
C GLN A 323 -11.54 3.92 18.70
N SER A 324 -12.42 4.46 17.87
CA SER A 324 -12.29 5.82 17.35
C SER A 324 -12.12 6.86 18.47
N LEU A 325 -11.08 7.69 18.34
CA LEU A 325 -10.72 8.76 19.28
C LEU A 325 -10.49 8.32 20.74
N GLN A 326 -10.44 7.01 21.03
CA GLN A 326 -10.13 6.51 22.36
C GLN A 326 -8.61 6.39 22.54
N PRO A 327 -8.05 6.81 23.69
CA PRO A 327 -6.62 6.81 23.95
C PRO A 327 -6.10 5.45 24.45
N GLU A 328 -6.74 4.35 24.04
CA GLU A 328 -6.43 3.01 24.52
C GLU A 328 -6.60 1.98 23.39
N ALA A 329 -5.73 0.98 23.40
CA ALA A 329 -5.82 -0.18 22.53
C ALA A 329 -6.49 -1.35 23.25
N SER A 330 -7.29 -2.13 22.52
CA SER A 330 -7.76 -3.44 22.93
C SER A 330 -7.08 -4.55 22.12
N PRO A 331 -7.10 -5.80 22.58
CA PRO A 331 -6.63 -6.93 21.78
C PRO A 331 -7.35 -7.00 20.43
N ALA A 332 -6.61 -7.36 19.37
CA ALA A 332 -7.22 -7.62 18.07
C ALA A 332 -8.26 -8.76 18.18
N PRO A 333 -9.45 -8.63 17.58
CA PRO A 333 -10.42 -9.72 17.54
C PRO A 333 -9.85 -11.03 16.98
N GLU A 334 -10.17 -12.16 17.62
CA GLU A 334 -9.59 -13.47 17.26
C GLU A 334 -9.86 -13.88 15.80
N TRP A 335 -10.99 -13.46 15.23
CA TRP A 335 -11.32 -13.79 13.84
C TRP A 335 -10.32 -13.23 12.82
N LEU A 336 -9.60 -12.14 13.16
CA LEU A 336 -8.57 -11.55 12.31
C LEU A 336 -7.35 -12.46 12.15
N ALA A 337 -7.09 -13.35 13.12
CA ALA A 337 -6.00 -14.32 13.03
C ALA A 337 -6.23 -15.33 11.89
N ARG A 338 -7.49 -15.59 11.52
CA ARG A 338 -7.83 -16.45 10.37
C ARG A 338 -7.49 -15.71 9.08
N GLY A 339 -6.47 -16.16 8.36
CA GLY A 339 -6.05 -15.54 7.11
C GLY A 339 -5.33 -14.20 7.30
N ALA A 340 -4.61 -14.04 8.42
CA ALA A 340 -3.90 -12.81 8.76
C ALA A 340 -2.85 -12.40 7.71
N GLU A 341 -2.33 -13.36 6.95
CA GLU A 341 -1.40 -13.16 5.84
C GLU A 341 -2.01 -12.46 4.62
N ARG A 342 -3.35 -12.45 4.51
CA ARG A 342 -4.06 -11.86 3.37
C ARG A 342 -4.43 -10.41 3.66
N PRO A 343 -4.37 -9.52 2.66
CA PRO A 343 -4.89 -8.15 2.80
C PRO A 343 -6.36 -8.17 3.24
N LEU A 344 -6.74 -7.20 4.06
CA LEU A 344 -8.12 -6.93 4.41
C LEU A 344 -8.47 -5.56 3.83
N GLN A 345 -9.58 -5.44 3.13
CA GLN A 345 -10.09 -4.18 2.60
C GLN A 345 -11.51 -3.95 3.10
N LEU A 346 -11.89 -2.70 3.36
CA LEU A 346 -13.24 -2.38 3.81
C LEU A 346 -14.19 -2.44 2.60
N LEU A 347 -15.33 -3.09 2.75
CA LEU A 347 -16.37 -3.06 1.71
C LEU A 347 -16.99 -1.65 1.63
N PRO A 348 -17.44 -1.23 0.43
CA PRO A 348 -18.16 0.03 0.25
C PRO A 348 -19.27 0.22 1.28
N GLY A 349 -19.35 1.42 1.85
CA GLY A 349 -20.36 1.77 2.85
C GLY A 349 -20.21 1.06 4.20
N GLY A 350 -19.05 0.45 4.49
CA GLY A 350 -18.79 -0.19 5.78
C GLY A 350 -19.63 -1.46 5.98
N LYS A 351 -19.97 -2.19 4.92
CA LYS A 351 -20.86 -3.37 5.03
C LYS A 351 -20.17 -4.62 5.58
N GLY A 352 -18.84 -4.63 5.61
CA GLY A 352 -18.03 -5.80 5.94
C GLY A 352 -16.62 -5.64 5.40
N TYR A 353 -15.96 -6.76 5.14
CA TYR A 353 -14.59 -6.78 4.61
C TYR A 353 -14.48 -7.64 3.35
N PHE A 354 -13.57 -7.22 2.48
CA PHE A 354 -13.11 -7.93 1.29
C PHE A 354 -11.69 -8.44 1.56
N ARG A 355 -11.51 -9.76 1.52
CA ARG A 355 -10.21 -10.40 1.75
C ARG A 355 -9.76 -11.14 0.49
N PRO A 356 -8.98 -10.49 -0.39
CA PRO A 356 -8.49 -11.13 -1.60
C PRO A 356 -7.39 -12.14 -1.27
N SER A 357 -7.31 -13.20 -2.06
CA SER A 357 -6.16 -14.09 -2.12
C SER A 357 -5.78 -14.35 -3.57
N ALA A 358 -4.49 -14.60 -3.75
CA ALA A 358 -3.93 -14.96 -5.04
C ALA A 358 -2.93 -16.09 -4.81
N THR A 359 -3.10 -17.18 -5.55
CA THR A 359 -2.29 -18.38 -5.42
C THR A 359 -1.63 -18.67 -6.76
N ASP A 360 -0.32 -18.92 -6.72
CA ASP A 360 0.41 -19.42 -7.87
C ASP A 360 0.09 -20.91 -8.03
N THR A 361 -0.60 -21.26 -9.11
CA THR A 361 -1.01 -22.64 -9.39
C THR A 361 0.04 -23.41 -10.20
N GLY A 362 1.23 -22.83 -10.41
CA GLY A 362 2.20 -23.33 -11.37
C GLY A 362 1.76 -23.03 -12.82
N ASN A 363 2.60 -23.40 -13.78
CA ASN A 363 2.33 -23.18 -15.22
C ASN A 363 2.03 -21.72 -15.60
N TRP A 364 2.70 -20.76 -14.96
CA TRP A 364 2.52 -19.33 -15.26
C TRP A 364 1.06 -18.88 -15.13
N SER A 365 0.37 -19.35 -14.09
CA SER A 365 -1.03 -19.02 -13.85
C SER A 365 -1.28 -18.61 -12.39
N CYS A 366 -2.20 -17.66 -12.23
CA CYS A 366 -2.65 -17.18 -10.93
C CYS A 366 -4.13 -17.50 -10.78
N GLU A 367 -4.46 -18.25 -9.73
CA GLU A 367 -5.83 -18.37 -9.23
C GLU A 367 -6.09 -17.24 -8.25
N ARG A 368 -7.27 -16.62 -8.36
CA ARG A 368 -7.67 -15.53 -7.49
C ARG A 368 -9.05 -15.79 -6.94
N GLN A 369 -9.22 -15.50 -5.67
CA GLN A 369 -10.51 -15.54 -5.01
C GLN A 369 -10.59 -14.37 -4.03
N ALA A 370 -11.80 -14.03 -3.63
CA ALA A 370 -12.01 -13.12 -2.52
C ALA A 370 -13.05 -13.66 -1.57
N GLU A 371 -12.74 -13.58 -0.29
CA GLU A 371 -13.68 -13.89 0.79
C GLU A 371 -14.38 -12.59 1.22
N LEU A 372 -15.70 -12.62 1.26
CA LEU A 372 -16.52 -11.56 1.84
C LEU A 372 -16.80 -11.89 3.30
N LEU A 373 -16.51 -10.96 4.19
CA LEU A 373 -16.65 -11.15 5.63
C LEU A 373 -17.65 -10.13 6.19
N SER A 374 -18.45 -10.57 7.14
CA SER A 374 -19.23 -9.69 8.01
C SER A 374 -18.32 -8.81 8.88
N PRO A 375 -18.87 -7.77 9.55
CA PRO A 375 -18.12 -6.96 10.50
C PRO A 375 -17.49 -7.75 11.66
N THR A 376 -18.07 -8.91 12.01
CA THR A 376 -17.58 -9.82 13.07
C THR A 376 -16.64 -10.90 12.54
N GLY A 377 -16.33 -10.89 11.24
CA GLY A 377 -15.42 -11.86 10.62
C GLY A 377 -16.04 -13.22 10.30
N ALA A 378 -17.36 -13.36 10.38
CA ALA A 378 -18.05 -14.51 9.80
C ALA A 378 -18.00 -14.44 8.27
N SER A 379 -17.71 -15.57 7.62
CA SER A 379 -17.63 -15.67 6.17
C SER A 379 -19.02 -15.63 5.56
N CYS A 380 -19.23 -14.72 4.61
CA CYS A 380 -20.51 -14.48 3.94
C CYS A 380 -20.53 -14.96 2.49
N GLY A 381 -19.39 -15.45 2.00
CA GLY A 381 -19.26 -16.02 0.67
C GLY A 381 -17.84 -15.89 0.13
N THR A 382 -17.53 -16.75 -0.83
CA THR A 382 -16.26 -16.70 -1.57
C THR A 382 -16.55 -16.49 -3.04
N LEU A 383 -15.84 -15.55 -3.65
CA LEU A 383 -15.95 -15.17 -5.05
C LEU A 383 -14.76 -15.77 -5.82
N PRO A 384 -14.97 -16.80 -6.66
CA PRO A 384 -13.90 -17.34 -7.51
C PRO A 384 -13.73 -16.48 -8.77
N PHE A 385 -12.58 -15.83 -8.92
CA PHE A 385 -12.26 -15.09 -10.13
C PHE A 385 -11.59 -16.03 -11.14
N LEU A 386 -11.78 -15.75 -12.43
CA LEU A 386 -11.16 -16.54 -13.49
C LEU A 386 -9.64 -16.53 -13.34
N SER A 387 -8.97 -17.68 -13.49
CA SER A 387 -7.52 -17.72 -13.51
C SER A 387 -6.95 -16.81 -14.61
N SER A 388 -5.82 -16.17 -14.33
CA SER A 388 -5.10 -15.36 -15.31
C SER A 388 -3.71 -15.94 -15.55
N PRO A 389 -3.13 -15.71 -16.74
CA PRO A 389 -1.69 -15.85 -16.90
C PRO A 389 -0.95 -14.98 -15.89
N LYS A 390 0.20 -15.48 -15.44
CA LYS A 390 1.21 -14.80 -14.64
C LYS A 390 2.40 -14.52 -15.57
N GLY A 391 3.02 -13.35 -15.43
CA GLY A 391 4.30 -13.10 -16.11
C GLY A 391 5.41 -13.96 -15.50
N ASP A 392 6.48 -14.21 -16.27
CA ASP A 392 7.54 -15.17 -15.92
C ASP A 392 8.23 -14.90 -14.56
N TRP A 393 8.19 -13.67 -14.06
CA TRP A 393 8.84 -13.34 -12.77
C TRP A 393 7.98 -12.51 -11.82
N SER A 394 6.76 -12.14 -12.21
CA SER A 394 5.89 -11.31 -11.36
C SER A 394 5.06 -12.18 -10.42
N PRO A 395 5.12 -12.01 -9.08
CA PRO A 395 4.21 -12.70 -8.18
C PRO A 395 2.74 -12.43 -8.53
N CYS A 396 1.85 -13.33 -8.12
CA CYS A 396 0.42 -13.13 -8.30
C CYS A 396 -0.04 -11.91 -7.49
N LYS A 397 -0.39 -10.83 -8.19
CA LYS A 397 -0.95 -9.63 -7.57
C LYS A 397 -2.36 -9.90 -7.04
N HIS A 398 -2.68 -9.32 -5.88
CA HIS A 398 -4.02 -9.37 -5.29
C HIS A 398 -5.04 -8.53 -6.08
N LEU A 399 -6.32 -8.83 -5.87
CA LEU A 399 -7.42 -8.00 -6.35
C LEU A 399 -7.48 -6.69 -5.57
N MET A 400 -7.86 -5.62 -6.25
CA MET A 400 -8.07 -4.30 -5.64
C MET A 400 -9.55 -3.97 -5.61
N LEU A 401 -9.97 -3.25 -4.58
CA LEU A 401 -11.35 -2.82 -4.39
C LEU A 401 -11.44 -1.28 -4.41
N GLY A 402 -12.37 -0.78 -5.22
CA GLY A 402 -12.70 0.64 -5.28
C GLY A 402 -13.71 1.01 -4.20
N ALA A 403 -13.72 2.29 -3.82
CA ALA A 403 -14.73 2.83 -2.90
C ALA A 403 -16.16 2.67 -3.44
N ASP A 404 -16.33 2.54 -4.74
CA ASP A 404 -17.60 2.30 -5.42
C ASP A 404 -17.91 0.80 -5.60
N GLY A 405 -17.13 -0.12 -5.00
CA GLY A 405 -17.35 -1.56 -5.11
C GLY A 405 -16.83 -2.19 -6.39
N THR A 406 -16.13 -1.43 -7.24
CA THR A 406 -15.47 -1.97 -8.42
C THR A 406 -14.28 -2.84 -8.01
N VAL A 407 -14.26 -4.09 -8.46
CA VAL A 407 -13.11 -4.98 -8.26
C VAL A 407 -12.23 -4.89 -9.49
N VAL A 408 -10.93 -4.70 -9.29
CA VAL A 408 -9.94 -4.61 -10.37
C VAL A 408 -8.90 -5.72 -10.20
N GLU A 409 -8.64 -6.42 -11.29
CA GLU A 409 -7.61 -7.42 -11.39
C GLU A 409 -6.57 -6.99 -12.45
N PRO A 410 -5.31 -6.77 -12.03
CA PRO A 410 -4.23 -6.65 -12.99
C PRO A 410 -3.98 -8.02 -13.64
N VAL A 411 -4.26 -8.12 -14.94
CA VAL A 411 -3.93 -9.30 -15.74
C VAL A 411 -2.48 -9.10 -16.18
N GLY A 412 -1.59 -10.02 -15.76
CA GLY A 412 -0.14 -9.85 -15.84
C GLY A 412 0.38 -9.39 -17.20
N TRP A 413 1.57 -8.77 -17.20
CA TRP A 413 2.32 -8.51 -18.43
C TRP A 413 2.91 -9.82 -18.98
N ILE A 414 3.11 -9.90 -20.29
CA ILE A 414 4.07 -10.85 -20.88
C ILE A 414 5.39 -10.11 -20.95
N GLU A 415 6.44 -10.67 -20.36
CA GLU A 415 7.72 -9.97 -20.25
C GLU A 415 8.40 -9.75 -21.61
N PRO A 416 9.16 -8.66 -21.75
CA PRO A 416 9.84 -8.31 -22.99
C PRO A 416 10.91 -9.31 -23.45
N GLU A 417 11.45 -10.15 -22.55
CA GLU A 417 12.58 -11.06 -22.85
C GLU A 417 12.22 -12.21 -23.82
N TRP A 418 10.92 -12.37 -24.11
CA TRP A 418 10.41 -13.19 -25.21
C TRP A 418 9.90 -12.35 -26.39
N ALA A 419 9.55 -11.09 -26.13
CA ALA A 419 9.08 -10.12 -27.13
C ALA A 419 10.21 -9.60 -28.02
N ASP A 420 11.42 -9.50 -27.49
CA ASP A 420 12.63 -9.05 -28.18
C ASP A 420 13.13 -10.05 -29.23
N ARG A 421 12.97 -11.36 -28.99
CA ARG A 421 13.38 -12.43 -29.92
C ARG A 421 12.45 -12.65 -31.11
N GLU A 422 11.16 -12.37 -30.98
CA GLU A 422 10.16 -12.67 -32.04
C GLU A 422 9.26 -11.48 -32.44
N GLY A 423 9.44 -10.29 -31.85
CA GLY A 423 8.60 -9.14 -32.17
C GLY A 423 7.18 -9.23 -31.61
N HIS A 424 6.98 -10.05 -30.57
CA HIS A 424 5.68 -10.10 -29.90
C HIS A 424 5.38 -8.77 -29.23
N PRO A 425 4.17 -8.24 -29.38
CA PRO A 425 3.78 -7.04 -28.66
C PRO A 425 3.61 -7.29 -27.16
N VAL A 426 4.00 -6.30 -26.36
CA VAL A 426 3.69 -6.28 -24.92
C VAL A 426 2.25 -5.80 -24.76
N TYR A 427 1.44 -6.54 -24.01
CA TYR A 427 0.08 -6.16 -23.69
C TYR A 427 -0.04 -5.71 -22.26
N CYS A 428 -0.72 -4.57 -22.07
CA CYS A 428 -1.18 -4.14 -20.77
C CYS A 428 -2.66 -4.47 -20.66
N SER A 429 -3.04 -5.37 -19.75
CA SER A 429 -4.42 -5.84 -19.64
C SER A 429 -4.94 -5.77 -18.21
N VAL A 430 -6.20 -5.40 -18.06
CA VAL A 430 -6.88 -5.31 -16.78
C VAL A 430 -8.29 -5.85 -16.94
N ARG A 431 -8.69 -6.72 -16.01
CA ARG A 431 -10.09 -7.10 -15.84
C ARG A 431 -10.67 -6.30 -14.70
N TYR A 432 -11.91 -5.86 -14.86
CA TYR A 432 -12.62 -5.21 -13.78
C TYR A 432 -14.10 -5.57 -13.81
N TRP A 433 -14.69 -5.55 -12.62
CA TRP A 433 -16.11 -5.79 -12.39
C TRP A 433 -16.74 -4.51 -11.86
N PRO A 434 -17.34 -3.69 -12.75
CA PRO A 434 -17.94 -2.42 -12.37
C PRO A 434 -18.93 -2.58 -11.22
N ARG A 435 -18.66 -1.93 -10.09
CA ARG A 435 -19.57 -1.89 -8.93
C ARG A 435 -20.07 -3.26 -8.46
N LEU A 436 -19.22 -4.29 -8.56
CA LEU A 436 -19.57 -5.67 -8.21
C LEU A 436 -20.11 -5.77 -6.78
N LEU A 437 -19.49 -5.05 -5.84
CA LEU A 437 -19.74 -5.16 -4.40
C LEU A 437 -20.56 -3.99 -3.82
N GLN A 438 -21.45 -3.38 -4.60
CA GLN A 438 -22.35 -2.31 -4.12
C GLN A 438 -23.58 -2.82 -3.38
#